data_AF-A0A6N2CMJ0-F1
#
_entry.id   AF-A0A6N2CMJ0-F1
#
_cell.length_a   1.000
_cell.length_b   1.000
_cell.length_c   1.000
_cell.angle_alpha   90.00
_cell.angle_beta   90.00
_cell.angle_gamma   90.00
#
_symmetry.space_group_name_H-M   'P 1'
#
loop_
_entity.id
_entity.type
_entity.pdbx_description
1 polymer ?
#
loop_
_entity_poly.entity_id
_entity_poly.type
_entity_poly.pdbx_seq_one_letter_code
_entity_poly.pdbx_strand_id
1 'polypeptide(L)'
;MLHALSPPIPFSVFEACIAAQPDGYVLLEGRRNIPADFAARAEALARHLATHFPKLRFRSGNATGSDEAFAKGVLAVDPRRLHVVAPYKTHRKRYRHADAHYDSPDTLMTLAEDALRLPKFLGHLADGVSRSPHSVIKH
;
A
#
# COMPACT_ATOMS: atom_id res chain seq x y z
N MET A 1 -13.55 15.56 26.01
CA MET A 1 -12.15 15.97 25.80
C MET A 1 -11.89 15.92 24.30
N LEU A 2 -11.90 17.06 23.62
CA LEU A 2 -11.63 17.15 22.18
C LEU A 2 -10.14 16.88 21.95
N HIS A 3 -9.79 15.77 21.30
CA HIS A 3 -8.43 15.57 20.79
C HIS A 3 -8.14 16.73 19.83
N ALA A 4 -7.16 17.57 20.16
CA ALA A 4 -6.63 18.53 19.19
C ALA A 4 -6.11 17.72 18.00
N LEU A 5 -6.69 17.93 16.83
CA LEU A 5 -6.16 17.38 15.59
C LEU A 5 -4.74 17.90 15.44
N SER A 6 -3.80 17.02 15.11
CA SER A 6 -2.44 17.45 14.74
C SER A 6 -2.52 18.53 13.67
N PRO A 7 -1.63 19.53 13.68
CA PRO A 7 -1.63 20.56 12.65
C PRO A 7 -1.56 19.88 11.27
N PRO A 8 -2.26 20.43 10.27
CA PRO A 8 -2.25 19.87 8.94
C PRO A 8 -0.81 19.82 8.41
N ILE A 9 -0.43 18.68 7.84
CA ILE A 9 0.87 18.50 7.22
C ILE A 9 0.95 19.44 6.00
N PRO A 10 2.00 20.28 5.87
CA PRO A 10 2.17 21.12 4.69
C PRO A 10 2.27 20.28 3.40
N PHE A 11 1.78 20.83 2.29
CA PHE A 11 1.87 20.14 0.99
C PHE A 11 3.32 19.81 0.58
N SER A 12 4.28 20.66 0.95
CA SER A 12 5.71 20.41 0.71
C SER A 12 6.25 19.15 1.38
N VAL A 13 5.68 18.73 2.51
CA VAL A 13 6.04 17.46 3.15
C VAL A 13 5.52 16.29 2.33
N PHE A 14 4.31 16.41 1.76
CA PHE A 14 3.78 15.41 0.84
C PHE A 14 4.64 15.29 -0.42
N GLU A 15 5.08 16.40 -1.00
CA GLU A 15 6.03 16.41 -2.12
C GLU A 15 7.34 15.70 -1.78
N ALA A 16 7.91 15.99 -0.59
CA ALA A 16 9.11 15.33 -0.11
C ALA A 16 8.91 13.82 0.09
N CYS A 17 7.76 13.40 0.61
CA CYS A 17 7.43 11.98 0.74
C CYS A 17 7.35 11.27 -0.62
N ILE A 18 6.75 11.89 -1.63
CA ILE A 18 6.71 11.33 -2.99
C ILE A 18 8.12 11.24 -3.57
N ALA A 19 8.92 12.30 -3.45
CA ALA A 19 10.28 12.33 -3.98
C ALA A 19 11.18 11.25 -3.35
N ALA A 20 11.00 10.99 -2.05
CA ALA A 20 11.75 9.96 -1.32
C ALA A 20 11.29 8.53 -1.62
N GLN A 21 10.10 8.34 -2.19
CA GLN A 21 9.51 7.03 -2.44
C GLN A 21 9.12 6.91 -3.93
N PRO A 22 10.11 6.68 -4.83
CA PRO A 22 9.84 6.58 -6.27
C PRO A 22 8.89 5.43 -6.63
N ASP A 23 8.80 4.43 -5.75
CA ASP A 23 7.90 3.27 -5.83
C ASP A 23 6.68 3.38 -4.89
N GLY A 24 6.45 4.54 -4.29
CA GLY A 24 5.33 4.75 -3.38
C GLY A 24 3.96 4.64 -4.07
N TYR A 25 2.95 4.31 -3.27
CA TYR A 25 1.55 4.40 -3.65
C TYR A 25 0.86 5.46 -2.79
N VAL A 26 0.06 6.30 -3.42
CA VAL A 26 -0.90 7.18 -2.73
C VAL A 26 -2.29 6.61 -2.85
N LEU A 27 -3.05 6.68 -1.77
CA LEU A 27 -4.46 6.30 -1.74
C LEU A 27 -5.28 7.41 -1.08
N LEU A 28 -6.55 7.49 -1.45
CA LEU A 28 -7.53 8.34 -0.81
C LEU A 28 -8.46 7.47 0.04
N GLU A 29 -8.39 7.60 1.35
CA GLU A 29 -9.39 7.01 2.25
C GLU A 29 -10.67 7.84 2.21
N GLY A 30 -11.82 7.16 2.18
CA GLY A 30 -13.10 7.84 2.03
C GLY A 30 -14.31 6.96 2.31
N ARG A 31 -15.49 7.40 1.85
CA ARG A 31 -16.77 6.74 2.12
C ARG A 31 -17.44 6.30 0.82
N ARG A 32 -18.31 5.28 0.93
CA ARG A 32 -19.09 4.77 -0.20
C ARG A 32 -20.19 5.70 -0.67
N ASN A 33 -20.72 6.52 0.24
CA ASN A 33 -21.74 7.50 -0.05
C ASN A 33 -21.13 8.90 0.13
N ILE A 34 -20.99 9.63 -0.97
CA ILE A 34 -20.46 11.00 -1.00
C ILE A 34 -21.34 11.87 -1.90
N PRO A 35 -21.49 13.17 -1.58
CA PRO A 35 -22.18 14.12 -2.47
C PRO A 35 -21.46 14.26 -3.82
N ALA A 36 -22.20 14.66 -4.86
CA ALA A 36 -21.66 14.83 -6.21
C ALA A 36 -20.47 15.80 -6.25
N ASP A 37 -20.54 16.91 -5.52
CA ASP A 37 -19.44 17.89 -5.46
C ASP A 37 -18.17 17.32 -4.83
N PHE A 38 -18.31 16.41 -3.85
CA PHE A 38 -17.17 15.73 -3.26
C PHE A 38 -16.58 14.69 -4.22
N ALA A 39 -17.41 14.01 -5.00
CA ALA A 39 -16.95 13.12 -6.06
C ALA A 39 -16.16 13.90 -7.13
N ALA A 40 -16.68 15.04 -7.58
CA ALA A 40 -15.99 15.91 -8.54
C ALA A 40 -14.64 16.41 -8.01
N ARG A 41 -14.58 16.78 -6.72
CA ARG A 41 -13.32 17.20 -6.06
C ARG A 41 -12.32 16.04 -5.94
N ALA A 42 -12.77 14.83 -5.61
CA ALA A 42 -11.92 13.65 -5.54
C ALA A 42 -11.32 13.30 -6.92
N GLU A 43 -12.13 13.38 -7.97
CA GLU A 43 -11.67 13.18 -9.35
C GLU A 43 -10.65 14.27 -9.77
N ALA A 44 -10.95 15.54 -9.49
CA ALA A 44 -10.06 16.65 -9.80
C ALA A 44 -8.73 16.56 -9.05
N LEU A 45 -8.76 16.16 -7.77
CA LEU A 45 -7.57 15.92 -6.98
C LEU A 45 -6.72 14.79 -7.57
N ALA A 46 -7.32 13.64 -7.88
CA ALA A 46 -6.62 12.52 -8.49
C ALA A 46 -5.94 12.92 -9.81
N ARG A 47 -6.69 13.61 -10.69
CA ARG A 47 -6.16 14.11 -11.96
C ARG A 47 -5.01 15.08 -11.76
N HIS A 48 -5.12 15.99 -10.79
CA HIS A 48 -4.06 16.94 -10.45
C HIS A 48 -2.80 16.19 -10.00
N LEU A 49 -2.91 15.30 -9.01
CA LEU A 49 -1.78 14.50 -8.53
C LEU A 49 -1.13 13.68 -9.65
N ALA A 50 -1.93 13.00 -10.47
CA ALA A 50 -1.46 12.19 -11.58
C ALA A 50 -0.78 13.02 -12.69
N THR A 51 -1.15 14.30 -12.84
CA THR A 51 -0.51 15.20 -13.81
C THR A 51 0.80 15.76 -13.27
N HIS A 52 0.83 16.19 -12.01
CA HIS A 52 1.99 16.85 -11.40
C HIS A 52 3.09 15.88 -10.95
N PHE A 53 2.75 14.61 -10.68
CA PHE A 53 3.70 13.59 -10.28
C PHE A 53 3.68 12.42 -11.28
N PRO A 54 4.41 12.51 -12.41
CA PRO A 54 4.33 11.53 -13.49
C PRO A 54 4.65 10.08 -13.07
N LYS A 55 5.54 9.91 -12.09
CA LYS A 55 5.96 8.60 -11.57
C LYS A 55 5.07 8.07 -10.44
N LEU A 56 4.18 8.89 -9.89
CA LEU A 56 3.35 8.50 -8.75
C LEU A 56 2.35 7.41 -9.16
N ARG A 57 2.24 6.38 -8.32
CA ARG A 57 1.23 5.32 -8.45
C ARG A 57 0.12 5.51 -7.43
N PHE A 58 -1.05 5.01 -7.76
CA PHE A 58 -2.27 5.20 -6.98
C PHE A 58 -2.88 3.87 -6.59
N ARG A 59 -3.38 3.76 -5.36
CA ARG A 59 -4.05 2.55 -4.88
C ARG A 59 -5.52 2.80 -4.54
N SER A 60 -6.38 1.84 -4.86
CA SER A 60 -7.82 1.86 -4.55
C SER A 60 -8.32 0.47 -4.11
N GLY A 61 -9.34 0.43 -3.25
CA GLY A 61 -10.07 -0.77 -2.86
C GLY A 61 -11.18 -1.19 -3.84
N ASN A 62 -11.36 -0.45 -4.94
CA ASN A 62 -12.44 -0.62 -5.91
C ASN A 62 -13.85 -0.41 -5.33
N ALA A 63 -14.00 0.36 -4.25
CA ALA A 63 -15.33 0.66 -3.70
C ALA A 63 -16.08 1.69 -4.57
N THR A 64 -17.40 1.79 -4.39
CA THR A 64 -18.16 2.95 -4.88
C THR A 64 -17.83 4.19 -4.06
N GLY A 65 -18.23 5.37 -4.52
CA GLY A 65 -18.03 6.63 -3.78
C GLY A 65 -16.62 7.18 -3.97
N SER A 66 -15.90 7.46 -2.88
CA SER A 66 -14.58 8.11 -2.93
C SER A 66 -13.57 7.36 -3.80
N ASP A 67 -13.45 6.04 -3.64
CA ASP A 67 -12.57 5.18 -4.42
C ASP A 67 -12.83 5.31 -5.93
N GLU A 68 -14.09 5.20 -6.33
CA GLU A 68 -14.49 5.25 -7.73
C GLU A 68 -14.25 6.64 -8.32
N ALA A 69 -14.56 7.70 -7.59
CA ALA A 69 -14.32 9.08 -8.03
C ALA A 69 -12.81 9.37 -8.17
N PHE A 70 -12.00 8.94 -7.20
CA PHE A 70 -10.56 9.11 -7.24
C PHE A 70 -9.92 8.29 -8.38
N ALA A 71 -10.32 7.02 -8.53
CA ALA A 71 -9.85 6.16 -9.62
C ALA A 71 -10.15 6.78 -11.00
N LYS A 72 -11.34 7.36 -11.21
CA LYS A 72 -11.68 8.04 -12.47
C LYS A 72 -10.66 9.12 -12.85
N GLY A 73 -10.21 9.93 -11.89
CA GLY A 73 -9.24 10.98 -12.14
C GLY A 73 -7.86 10.45 -12.53
N VAL A 74 -7.42 9.34 -11.94
CA VAL A 74 -6.16 8.66 -12.31
C VAL A 74 -6.26 8.06 -13.72
N LEU A 75 -7.34 7.34 -13.98
CA LEU A 75 -7.61 6.66 -15.25
C LEU A 75 -7.70 7.65 -16.43
N ALA A 76 -8.17 8.87 -16.18
CA ALA A 76 -8.22 9.93 -17.18
C ALA A 76 -6.82 10.44 -17.61
N VAL A 77 -5.77 10.16 -16.84
CA VAL A 77 -4.40 10.59 -17.17
C VAL A 77 -3.55 9.41 -17.65
N ASP A 78 -3.43 8.35 -16.85
CA ASP A 78 -2.75 7.12 -17.28
C ASP A 78 -3.26 5.94 -16.43
N PRO A 79 -4.09 5.06 -17.01
CA PRO A 79 -4.66 3.92 -16.30
C PRO A 79 -3.64 2.96 -15.69
N ARG A 80 -2.43 2.86 -16.25
CA ARG A 80 -1.38 1.95 -15.78
C ARG A 80 -0.84 2.31 -14.40
N ARG A 81 -1.11 3.54 -13.94
CA ARG A 81 -0.70 4.02 -12.62
C ARG A 81 -1.73 3.72 -11.53
N LEU A 82 -2.89 3.14 -11.88
CA LEU A 82 -3.87 2.68 -10.90
C LEU A 82 -3.62 1.21 -10.54
N HIS A 83 -3.43 0.95 -9.26
CA HIS A 83 -3.37 -0.38 -8.66
C HIS A 83 -4.59 -0.61 -7.76
N VAL A 84 -5.42 -1.56 -8.14
CA VAL A 84 -6.63 -1.89 -7.41
C VAL A 84 -6.39 -3.16 -6.60
N VAL A 85 -6.47 -3.06 -5.28
CA VAL A 85 -6.40 -4.21 -4.37
C VAL A 85 -7.81 -4.47 -3.85
N ALA A 86 -8.50 -5.43 -4.46
CA ALA A 86 -9.88 -5.73 -4.14
C ALA A 86 -9.99 -6.88 -3.11
N PRO A 87 -11.08 -6.97 -2.33
CA PRO A 87 -11.24 -8.01 -1.32
C PRO A 87 -11.16 -9.45 -1.87
N TYR A 88 -11.58 -9.67 -3.12
CA TYR A 88 -11.54 -10.95 -3.81
C TYR A 88 -11.49 -10.75 -5.33
N LYS A 89 -10.99 -11.76 -6.06
CA LYS A 89 -10.66 -11.64 -7.50
C LYS A 89 -11.82 -11.23 -8.43
N THR A 90 -13.07 -11.52 -8.06
CA THR A 90 -14.25 -11.18 -8.87
C THR A 90 -14.89 -9.85 -8.51
N HIS A 91 -14.40 -9.18 -7.46
CA HIS A 91 -14.99 -7.94 -6.94
C HIS A 91 -14.98 -6.85 -8.02
N ARG A 92 -16.20 -6.38 -8.36
CA ARG A 92 -16.48 -5.35 -9.37
C ARG A 92 -15.71 -5.56 -10.69
N LYS A 93 -15.52 -6.81 -11.13
CA LYS A 93 -14.77 -7.15 -12.36
C LYS A 93 -15.24 -6.39 -13.61
N ARG A 94 -16.54 -6.09 -13.71
CA ARG A 94 -17.12 -5.34 -14.85
C ARG A 94 -16.72 -3.87 -14.93
N TYR A 95 -16.15 -3.30 -13.87
CA TYR A 95 -15.69 -1.91 -13.81
C TYR A 95 -14.16 -1.80 -13.88
N ARG A 96 -13.51 -2.87 -14.33
CA ARG A 96 -12.05 -2.88 -14.47
C ARG A 96 -11.64 -2.21 -15.77
N HIS A 97 -10.54 -1.47 -15.72
CA HIS A 97 -9.86 -0.94 -16.89
C HIS A 97 -8.73 -1.89 -17.27
N ALA A 98 -8.61 -2.23 -18.56
CA ALA A 98 -7.69 -3.26 -19.03
C ALA A 98 -6.22 -2.99 -18.64
N ASP A 99 -5.84 -1.72 -18.63
CA ASP A 99 -4.47 -1.29 -18.39
C ASP A 99 -4.14 -1.06 -16.91
N ALA A 100 -5.15 -1.08 -16.02
CA ALA A 100 -4.91 -0.95 -14.58
C ALA A 100 -4.50 -2.28 -13.96
N HIS A 101 -3.70 -2.22 -12.90
CA HIS A 101 -3.24 -3.41 -12.18
C HIS A 101 -4.30 -3.84 -11.16
N TYR A 102 -4.60 -5.14 -11.06
CA TYR A 102 -5.59 -5.68 -10.12
C TYR A 102 -5.02 -6.83 -9.32
N ASP A 103 -5.10 -6.72 -8.01
CA ASP A 103 -4.78 -7.76 -7.04
C ASP A 103 -5.93 -8.02 -6.07
N SER A 104 -5.82 -9.12 -5.35
CA SER A 104 -6.64 -9.47 -4.20
C SER A 104 -5.81 -10.32 -3.22
N PRO A 105 -6.23 -10.50 -1.96
CA PRO A 105 -5.56 -11.42 -1.05
C PRO A 105 -5.28 -12.80 -1.68
N ASP A 106 -6.24 -13.34 -2.43
CA ASP A 106 -6.11 -14.62 -3.14
C ASP A 106 -4.93 -14.66 -4.12
N THR A 107 -4.67 -13.56 -4.83
CA THR A 107 -3.59 -13.48 -5.84
C THR A 107 -2.23 -13.17 -5.20
N LEU A 108 -2.25 -12.48 -4.06
CA LEU A 108 -1.04 -12.12 -3.32
C LEU A 108 -0.55 -13.27 -2.44
N MET A 109 -1.44 -14.09 -1.87
CA MET A 109 -1.05 -15.21 -1.01
C MET A 109 -0.30 -16.32 -1.77
N THR A 110 -0.60 -16.51 -3.06
CA THR A 110 0.14 -17.47 -3.90
C THR A 110 1.63 -17.11 -4.02
N LEU A 111 2.00 -15.84 -3.84
CA LEU A 111 3.41 -15.39 -3.87
C LEU A 111 4.10 -15.52 -2.50
N ALA A 112 3.33 -15.62 -1.41
CA ALA A 112 3.85 -15.59 -0.05
C ALA A 112 4.25 -16.97 0.47
N GLU A 113 3.53 -18.05 0.12
CA GLU A 113 3.87 -19.40 0.63
C GLU A 113 5.23 -19.91 0.13
N ASP A 114 5.62 -19.57 -1.10
CA ASP A 114 6.93 -19.95 -1.65
C ASP A 114 8.08 -19.09 -1.11
N ALA A 115 7.83 -17.82 -0.76
CA ALA A 115 8.84 -16.90 -0.23
C ALA A 115 8.98 -16.94 1.31
N LEU A 116 7.93 -17.36 2.04
CA LEU A 116 7.96 -17.55 3.51
C LEU A 116 8.63 -18.86 3.93
N ARG A 117 8.96 -19.74 2.98
CA ARG A 117 9.92 -20.83 3.19
C ARG A 117 11.33 -20.25 3.30
N LEU A 118 11.61 -19.63 4.44
CA LEU A 118 12.99 -19.34 4.85
C LEU A 118 13.81 -20.64 4.71
N PRO A 119 15.01 -20.61 4.08
CA PRO A 119 15.90 -21.76 4.11
C PRO A 119 16.16 -22.14 5.57
N LYS A 120 16.12 -23.44 5.88
CA LYS A 120 16.40 -24.04 7.19
C LYS A 120 17.87 -23.86 7.64
N PHE A 121 18.42 -22.65 7.57
CA PHE A 121 19.81 -22.33 7.89
C PHE A 121 19.96 -21.33 9.04
N LEU A 122 19.08 -21.41 10.05
CA LEU A 122 19.26 -20.70 11.32
C LEU A 122 19.13 -21.66 12.53
N GLY A 123 19.74 -22.84 12.42
CA GLY A 123 19.77 -23.86 13.48
C GLY A 123 21.16 -24.14 14.06
N HIS A 124 22.16 -23.28 13.85
CA HIS A 124 23.54 -23.58 14.26
C HIS A 124 24.34 -22.41 14.85
N LEU A 125 23.68 -21.49 15.55
CA LEU A 125 24.34 -20.45 16.36
C LEU A 125 23.88 -20.45 17.82
N ALA A 126 23.52 -21.63 18.33
CA ALA A 126 23.24 -21.83 19.75
C ALA A 126 24.01 -23.04 20.31
N ASP A 127 25.26 -23.23 19.90
CA ASP A 127 26.19 -24.18 20.50
C ASP A 127 27.62 -23.65 20.30
N GLY A 128 28.13 -22.87 21.25
CA GLY A 128 29.42 -22.22 21.02
C GLY A 128 29.94 -21.30 22.12
N VAL A 129 29.81 -21.65 23.40
CA VAL A 129 30.75 -21.17 24.42
C VAL A 129 31.55 -22.37 24.91
N SER A 130 32.77 -22.45 24.41
CA SER A 130 33.74 -23.51 24.66
C SER A 130 34.51 -23.27 25.97
N ARG A 131 34.37 -24.24 26.89
CA ARG A 131 35.32 -24.86 27.85
C ARG A 131 36.55 -24.07 28.36
N SER A 132 36.83 -24.19 29.67
CA SER A 132 38.11 -24.79 30.15
C SER A 132 38.01 -25.35 31.60
N PRO A 133 38.93 -26.26 32.02
CA PRO A 133 38.77 -27.20 33.15
C PRO A 133 39.67 -26.91 34.38
N HIS A 134 39.54 -27.76 35.43
CA HIS A 134 40.28 -27.85 36.73
C HIS A 134 39.53 -27.17 37.89
N SER A 135 39.35 -27.72 39.11
CA SER A 135 40.08 -28.73 39.89
C SER A 135 39.20 -29.34 41.02
N VAL A 136 39.50 -30.58 41.40
CA VAL A 136 39.47 -31.29 42.71
C VAL A 136 39.07 -30.40 43.93
N ILE A 137 38.17 -30.81 44.84
CA ILE A 137 38.45 -31.57 46.09
C ILE A 137 37.14 -31.98 46.81
N LYS A 138 37.17 -33.18 47.42
CA LYS A 138 36.21 -33.77 48.38
C LYS A 138 36.08 -32.95 49.67
N HIS A 139 34.90 -32.93 50.28
CA HIS A 139 34.70 -33.22 51.71
C HIS A 139 33.32 -33.82 51.92
#